data_AF-A0A370HZ42-F1
#
_entry.id   AF-A0A370HZ42-F1
#
_cell.length_a   1.000
_cell.length_b   1.000
_cell.length_c   1.000
_cell.angle_alpha   90.00
_cell.angle_beta   90.00
_cell.angle_gamma   90.00
#
_symmetry.space_group_name_H-M   'P 1'
#
loop_
_entity.id
_entity.type
_entity.pdbx_description
1 polymer ?
#
loop_
_entity_poly.entity_id
_entity_poly.type
_entity_poly.pdbx_seq_one_letter_code
_entity_poly.pdbx_strand_id
1 'polypeptide(L)'
;MSAIDRGRFYELRNELAPKRRVPYRLTEDIEIPPVTRGQVLALREATSDDEQMAIVLGEHYDAVEHLFADRPHDEWFAFQRDLYAHMFGQGAGDLPGGSVGS
;
A
#
# COMPACT_ATOMS: atom_id res chain seq x y z
N MET A 1 31.21 4.02 -2.21
CA MET A 1 30.46 2.92 -1.56
C MET A 1 29.97 3.41 -0.23
N SER A 2 28.66 3.46 -0.06
CA SER A 2 28.04 3.91 1.20
C SER A 2 27.93 2.73 2.18
N ALA A 3 27.66 3.02 3.45
CA ALA A 3 27.48 2.00 4.48
C ALA A 3 26.34 1.01 4.17
N ILE A 4 25.39 1.38 3.30
CA ILE A 4 24.26 0.52 2.89
C ILE A 4 24.66 -0.52 1.84
N ASP A 5 25.88 -0.42 1.28
CA ASP A 5 26.39 -1.28 0.19
C ASP A 5 27.32 -2.40 0.70
N ARG A 6 27.43 -2.59 2.02
CA ARG A 6 28.26 -3.62 2.66
C ARG A 6 27.57 -4.21 3.89
N GLY A 7 27.94 -5.44 4.27
CA GLY A 7 27.45 -6.11 5.48
C GLY A 7 26.04 -6.71 5.36
N ARG A 8 25.47 -7.15 6.49
CA ARG A 8 24.25 -7.98 6.50
C ARG A 8 23.02 -7.29 5.89
N PHE A 9 22.91 -5.97 6.00
CA PHE A 9 21.81 -5.23 5.38
C PHE A 9 21.85 -5.32 3.84
N TYR A 10 23.03 -5.20 3.24
CA TYR A 10 23.22 -5.35 1.79
C TYR A 10 22.88 -6.77 1.33
N GLU A 11 23.32 -7.79 2.06
CA GLU A 11 22.99 -9.20 1.79
C GLU A 11 21.48 -9.44 1.84
N LEU A 12 20.80 -8.96 2.89
CA LEU A 12 19.34 -9.05 3.01
C LEU A 12 18.61 -8.37 1.85
N ARG A 13 19.10 -7.21 1.38
CA ARG A 13 18.52 -6.54 0.21
C ARG A 13 18.62 -7.39 -1.05
N ASN A 14 19.76 -8.03 -1.27
CA ASN A 14 19.98 -8.90 -2.43
C ASN A 14 19.15 -10.19 -2.35
N GLU A 15 19.05 -10.80 -1.16
CA GLU A 15 18.22 -11.98 -0.91
C GLU A 15 16.73 -11.70 -1.15
N LEU A 16 16.26 -10.49 -0.80
CA LEU A 16 14.87 -10.07 -0.95
C LEU A 16 14.55 -9.51 -2.34
N ALA A 17 15.52 -8.97 -3.08
CA ALA A 17 15.31 -8.38 -4.40
C ALA A 17 14.46 -9.25 -5.35
N PRO A 18 14.74 -10.55 -5.55
CA PRO A 18 13.93 -11.38 -6.44
C PRO A 18 12.55 -11.76 -5.89
N LYS A 19 12.29 -11.55 -4.59
CA LYS A 19 11.02 -11.88 -3.90
C LYS A 19 10.19 -10.65 -3.59
N ARG A 20 10.70 -9.45 -3.89
CA ARG A 20 10.04 -8.21 -3.53
C ARG A 20 8.80 -8.04 -4.39
N ARG A 21 7.69 -7.64 -3.76
CA ARG A 21 6.48 -7.28 -4.48
C ARG A 21 6.78 -6.10 -5.40
N VAL A 22 6.31 -6.18 -6.63
CA VAL A 22 6.40 -5.07 -7.58
C VAL A 22 5.40 -3.97 -7.19
N PRO A 23 5.60 -2.72 -7.64
CA PRO A 23 4.60 -1.67 -7.50
C PRO A 23 3.24 -2.14 -8.03
N TYR A 24 2.17 -1.69 -7.38
CA TYR A 24 0.81 -1.86 -7.87
C TYR A 24 0.56 -0.81 -8.95
N ARG A 25 0.36 -1.27 -10.18
CA ARG A 25 0.08 -0.38 -11.30
C ARG A 25 -1.43 -0.25 -11.49
N LEU A 26 -1.99 0.90 -11.11
CA LEU A 26 -3.41 1.20 -11.25
C LEU A 26 -3.75 1.73 -12.65
N THR A 27 -2.89 2.60 -13.18
CA THR A 27 -2.95 3.13 -14.56
C THR A 27 -1.55 3.19 -15.15
N GLU A 28 -1.38 3.65 -16.39
CA GLU A 28 -0.04 3.87 -16.98
C GLU A 28 0.78 4.90 -16.20
N ASP A 29 0.12 5.86 -15.54
CA ASP A 29 0.73 6.97 -14.83
C ASP A 29 0.71 6.84 -13.29
N ILE A 30 -0.07 5.89 -12.75
CA ILE A 30 -0.21 5.68 -11.30
C ILE A 30 0.38 4.33 -10.90
N GLU A 31 1.54 4.39 -10.24
CA GLU A 31 2.24 3.24 -9.67
C GLU A 31 2.41 3.39 -8.16
N ILE A 32 1.72 2.57 -7.38
CA ILE A 32 1.80 2.63 -5.92
C ILE A 32 2.92 1.68 -5.46
N PRO A 33 4.02 2.17 -4.85
CA PRO A 33 5.11 1.33 -4.41
C PRO A 33 4.71 0.45 -3.22
N PRO A 34 5.45 -0.65 -2.95
CA PRO A 34 5.26 -1.41 -1.72
C PRO A 34 5.40 -0.53 -0.48
N VAL A 35 4.53 -0.74 0.51
CA VAL A 35 4.52 0.05 1.74
C VAL A 35 5.86 0.00 2.49
N THR A 36 6.29 1.16 2.97
CA THR A 36 7.50 1.30 3.76
C THR A 36 7.26 0.94 5.23
N ARG A 37 8.34 0.71 5.98
CA ARG A 37 8.23 0.51 7.44
C ARG A 37 7.58 1.71 8.15
N GLY A 38 7.82 2.93 7.66
CA GLY A 38 7.23 4.15 8.20
C GLY A 38 5.73 4.21 7.97
N GLN A 39 5.26 3.92 6.76
CA GLN A 39 3.83 3.82 6.46
C GLN A 39 3.15 2.74 7.30
N VAL A 40 3.77 1.56 7.48
CA VAL A 40 3.22 0.52 8.37
C VAL A 40 3.11 0.98 9.82
N LEU A 41 3.99 1.86 10.30
CA LEU A 41 3.85 2.45 11.63
C LEU A 41 2.70 3.46 11.67
N ALA A 42 2.60 4.34 10.66
CA ALA A 42 1.50 5.29 10.58
C ALA A 42 0.13 4.60 10.48
N LEU A 43 0.02 3.50 9.73
CA LEU A 43 -1.21 2.71 9.62
C LEU A 43 -1.70 2.14 10.96
N ARG A 44 -0.81 1.92 11.93
CA ARG A 44 -1.20 1.46 13.28
C ARG A 44 -1.84 2.54 14.12
N GLU A 45 -1.54 3.79 13.81
CA GLU A 45 -2.06 4.96 14.50
C GLU A 45 -3.29 5.54 13.78
N ALA A 46 -3.53 5.12 12.54
CA ALA A 46 -4.64 5.58 11.73
C ALA A 46 -5.99 5.20 12.37
N THR A 47 -6.91 6.15 12.36
CA THR A 47 -8.20 6.05 13.06
C THR A 47 -9.39 5.85 12.11
N SER A 48 -9.17 6.04 10.81
CA SER A 48 -10.18 5.87 9.77
C SER A 48 -9.62 5.16 8.53
N ASP A 49 -10.52 4.63 7.72
CA ASP A 49 -10.17 4.00 6.45
C ASP A 49 -9.61 5.03 5.44
N ASP A 50 -10.10 6.27 5.47
CA ASP A 50 -9.59 7.35 4.63
C ASP A 50 -8.15 7.72 4.98
N GLU A 51 -7.83 7.77 6.28
CA GLU A 51 -6.46 8.02 6.76
C GLU A 51 -5.53 6.88 6.37
N GLN A 52 -6.00 5.63 6.51
CA GLN A 52 -5.26 4.46 6.05
C GLN A 52 -5.00 4.52 4.54
N MET A 53 -6.01 4.89 3.75
CA MET A 53 -5.89 5.01 2.30
C MET A 53 -4.87 6.09 1.91
N ALA A 54 -4.92 7.27 2.54
CA ALA A 54 -3.94 8.33 2.33
C ALA A 54 -2.51 7.86 2.63
N ILE A 55 -2.31 7.08 3.69
CA ILE A 55 -1.00 6.53 4.03
C ILE A 55 -0.51 5.51 2.99
N VAL A 56 -1.39 4.62 2.51
CA VAL A 56 -1.04 3.60 1.51
C VAL A 56 -0.74 4.24 0.16
N LEU A 57 -1.57 5.17 -0.29
CA LEU A 57 -1.44 5.82 -1.60
C LEU A 57 -0.29 6.85 -1.64
N GLY A 58 0.03 7.46 -0.50
CA GLY A 58 1.13 8.41 -0.40
C GLY A 58 0.96 9.57 -1.37
N GLU A 59 1.97 9.82 -2.21
CA GLU A 59 1.95 10.91 -3.19
C GLU A 59 0.86 10.79 -4.27
N HIS A 60 0.31 9.58 -4.47
CA HIS A 60 -0.74 9.34 -5.46
C HIS A 60 -2.15 9.52 -4.92
N TYR A 61 -2.33 9.82 -3.64
CA TYR A 61 -3.65 9.93 -3.01
C TYR A 61 -4.60 10.84 -3.79
N ASP A 62 -4.20 12.10 -4.02
CA ASP A 62 -5.04 13.08 -4.72
C ASP A 62 -5.40 12.65 -6.16
N ALA A 63 -4.46 12.01 -6.87
CA ALA A 63 -4.68 11.55 -8.23
C ALA A 63 -5.68 10.37 -8.29
N VAL A 64 -5.61 9.48 -7.31
CA VAL A 64 -6.52 8.34 -7.18
C VAL A 64 -7.91 8.79 -6.73
N GLU A 65 -8.01 9.69 -5.76
CA GLU A 65 -9.28 10.29 -5.35
C GLU A 65 -9.98 10.95 -6.56
N HIS A 66 -9.23 11.73 -7.35
CA HIS A 66 -9.77 12.34 -8.55
C HIS A 66 -10.21 11.30 -9.61
N LEU A 67 -9.47 10.19 -9.74
CA LEU A 67 -9.82 9.12 -10.67
C LEU A 67 -11.16 8.45 -10.34
N PHE A 68 -11.53 8.37 -9.05
CA PHE A 68 -12.75 7.72 -8.57
C PHE A 68 -13.90 8.67 -8.20
N ALA A 69 -13.67 9.99 -8.18
CA ALA A 69 -14.65 10.98 -7.71
C ALA A 69 -16.04 10.86 -8.34
N ASP A 70 -16.11 10.60 -9.65
CA ASP A 70 -17.37 10.49 -10.41
C ASP A 70 -17.71 9.04 -10.81
N ARG A 71 -17.02 8.05 -10.22
CA ARG A 71 -17.23 6.63 -10.52
C ARG A 71 -18.23 5.98 -9.56
N PRO A 72 -18.88 4.88 -9.99
CA PRO A 72 -19.64 4.04 -9.08
C PRO A 72 -18.82 3.59 -7.86
N HIS A 73 -19.43 3.64 -6.68
CA HIS A 73 -18.74 3.35 -5.41
C HIS A 73 -18.27 1.89 -5.27
N ASP A 74 -18.89 0.96 -5.98
CA ASP A 74 -18.46 -0.44 -6.03
C ASP A 74 -17.12 -0.61 -6.78
N GLU A 75 -16.81 0.24 -7.77
CA GLU A 75 -15.47 0.28 -8.39
C GLU A 75 -14.40 0.69 -7.37
N TRP A 76 -14.69 1.69 -6.54
CA TRP A 76 -13.81 2.11 -5.44
C TRP A 76 -13.54 0.97 -4.47
N PHE A 77 -14.59 0.30 -3.99
CA PHE A 77 -14.44 -0.83 -3.07
C PHE A 77 -13.64 -1.99 -3.68
N ALA A 78 -13.87 -2.30 -4.96
CA ALA A 78 -13.11 -3.31 -5.68
C ALA A 78 -11.61 -2.96 -5.77
N PHE A 79 -11.29 -1.70 -6.07
CA PHE A 79 -9.93 -1.19 -6.09
C PHE A 79 -9.26 -1.30 -4.71
N GLN A 80 -9.91 -0.82 -3.64
CA GLN A 80 -9.35 -0.88 -2.29
C GLN A 80 -8.98 -2.32 -1.92
N ARG A 81 -9.90 -3.27 -2.13
CA ARG A 81 -9.67 -4.69 -1.83
C ARG A 81 -8.49 -5.27 -2.61
N ASP A 82 -8.40 -4.96 -3.89
CA ASP A 82 -7.32 -5.45 -4.76
C ASP A 82 -5.96 -4.87 -4.35
N LEU A 83 -5.90 -3.57 -4.08
CA LEU A 83 -4.72 -2.88 -3.58
C LEU A 83 -4.23 -3.50 -2.25
N TYR A 84 -5.13 -3.69 -1.28
CA TYR A 84 -4.76 -4.30 0.01
C TYR A 84 -4.28 -5.75 -0.15
N ALA A 85 -4.91 -6.54 -1.01
CA ALA A 85 -4.47 -7.89 -1.32
C ALA A 85 -3.06 -7.89 -1.96
N HIS A 86 -2.80 -6.96 -2.88
CA HIS A 86 -1.47 -6.81 -3.50
C HIS A 86 -0.40 -6.38 -2.49
N MET A 87 -0.72 -5.48 -1.56
CA MET A 87 0.25 -4.93 -0.60
C MET A 87 0.55 -5.85 0.57
N PHE A 88 -0.46 -6.55 1.10
CA PHE A 88 -0.34 -7.33 2.34
C PHE A 88 -0.55 -8.84 2.13
N GLY A 89 -1.22 -9.26 1.06
CA GLY A 89 -1.43 -10.67 0.67
C GLY A 89 -2.89 -11.09 0.81
N GLN A 90 -3.23 -12.32 0.39
CA GLN A 90 -4.58 -12.86 0.61
C GLN A 90 -4.85 -13.00 2.12
N GLY A 91 -5.94 -12.40 2.60
CA GLY A 91 -6.27 -12.26 4.03
C GLY A 91 -6.08 -10.85 4.59
N ALA A 92 -5.62 -9.88 3.78
CA ALA A 92 -5.49 -8.47 4.18
C ALA A 92 -6.81 -7.77 4.54
N GLY A 93 -7.96 -8.41 4.33
CA GLY A 93 -9.25 -7.93 4.81
C GLY A 93 -9.35 -7.86 6.35
N ASP A 94 -8.42 -8.51 7.06
CA ASP A 94 -8.31 -8.50 8.53
C ASP A 94 -7.23 -7.51 9.04
N LEU A 95 -6.91 -6.45 8.28
CA LEU A 95 -6.12 -5.35 8.84
C LEU A 95 -6.90 -4.74 10.03
N PRO A 96 -6.25 -4.54 11.20
CA PRO A 96 -6.94 -4.10 12.40
C PRO A 96 -7.45 -2.67 12.19
N GLY A 97 -8.75 -2.53 11.99
CA GLY A 97 -9.40 -1.26 11.64
C GLY A 97 -10.72 -1.44 10.91
N GLY A 98 -10.91 -2.57 10.20
CA GLY A 98 -12.19 -2.92 9.59
C GLY A 98 -13.27 -3.04 10.67
N SER A 99 -14.23 -2.11 10.66
CA SER A 99 -15.37 -2.12 11.57
C SER A 99 -16.08 -3.47 11.49
N VAL A 100 -16.05 -4.22 12.59
CA VAL A 100 -17.06 -5.24 12.85
C VAL A 100 -18.36 -4.46 13.13
N GLY A 101 -19.21 -4.33 12.11
CA GLY A 101 -20.37 -3.43 12.14
C GLY A 101 -21.60 -4.02 11.47
N SER A 102 -22.32 -4.83 12.26
CA SER A 102 -23.72 -5.31 12.13
C SER A 102 -24.03 -6.41 11.10
#